data_AF-A0A7X5FA27-F1
#
_entry.id   AF-A0A7X5FA27-F1
#
_cell.length_a   1.000
_cell.length_b   1.000
_cell.length_c   1.000
_cell.angle_alpha   90.00
_cell.angle_beta   90.00
_cell.angle_gamma   90.00
#
_symmetry.space_group_name_H-M   'P 1'
#
loop_
_entity.id
_entity.type
_entity.pdbx_description
1 polymer ?
#
loop_
_entity_poly.entity_id
_entity_poly.type
_entity_poly.pdbx_seq_one_letter_code
_entity_poly.pdbx_strand_id
1 'polypeptide(L)'
;MGQTNFRGQNNKYGIKLDDRRRHVYVIGKTGMGKSTLLENMIRADIEAGKGVGVIDPHGDLAEAVMRFIPKHRTNDVIVFDPSDRGFPIAFNMLEGKNVEQRAVIASGLVGVFKKLYAESWGPRLEHFLRNTILALIEAPDTTILGIPRMLVDKDYRAKILHFVEDPMVRSFWETEFNALPPAKLAEAVGPIQNKVGQFLSTSIIRNIVGQPKSTLDLRFAMDKGKIVIINLSKGKIGEDNSTMLGSMLITKFQIDAMSRADTPEKDRRDFSLYVDEFQNFATDSFATILSEARKYRLSLTMANQYIEQMSEEVRAAVFGNVGSLVSFQVGIDDAKVLSEQFDEELVLPAHLAGLPKYKVYNRIMVDGMTTPVFSGDTLPPPELETDEDPEERAKKIVNFSRQRYAKPQADVEEKIKRWSRSEHEKKGKEKGGHKS
;
A
#
# COMPACT_ATOMS: atom_id res chain seq x y z
N MET A 1 -7.44 13.13 -19.73
CA MET A 1 -7.82 13.53 -18.36
C MET A 1 -9.07 14.39 -18.40
N GLY A 2 -9.03 15.50 -19.15
CA GLY A 2 -10.17 16.40 -19.28
C GLY A 2 -10.15 17.15 -20.60
N GLN A 3 -11.03 18.13 -20.69
CA GLN A 3 -11.10 19.12 -21.76
C GLN A 3 -11.06 20.50 -21.15
N THR A 4 -10.37 21.43 -21.79
CA THR A 4 -10.38 22.86 -21.42
C THR A 4 -10.94 23.67 -22.56
N ASN A 5 -11.59 24.79 -22.24
CA ASN A 5 -12.13 25.70 -23.23
C ASN A 5 -11.22 26.94 -23.31
N PHE A 6 -10.62 27.15 -24.46
CA PHE A 6 -9.92 28.40 -24.76
C PHE A 6 -10.57 29.06 -25.97
N ARG A 7 -11.16 30.24 -25.75
CA ARG A 7 -11.82 31.05 -26.79
C ARG A 7 -12.86 30.27 -27.61
N GLY A 8 -13.66 29.42 -26.96
CA GLY A 8 -14.71 28.63 -27.60
C GLY A 8 -14.24 27.32 -28.23
N GLN A 9 -12.95 27.01 -28.17
CA GLN A 9 -12.40 25.74 -28.64
C GLN A 9 -12.16 24.79 -27.46
N ASN A 10 -12.82 23.64 -27.50
CA ASN A 10 -12.62 22.57 -26.53
C ASN A 10 -11.40 21.72 -26.93
N ASN A 11 -10.36 21.77 -26.11
CA ASN A 11 -9.13 21.03 -26.32
C ASN A 11 -8.98 19.96 -25.23
N LYS A 12 -8.76 18.70 -25.63
CA LYS A 12 -8.43 17.62 -24.70
C LYS A 12 -7.03 17.84 -24.13
N TYR A 13 -6.86 17.54 -22.84
CA TYR A 13 -5.56 17.60 -22.17
C TYR A 13 -5.29 16.35 -21.33
N GLY A 14 -4.00 16.14 -21.08
CA GLY A 14 -3.43 15.07 -20.27
C GLY A 14 -2.00 15.40 -19.88
N ILE A 15 -1.38 14.52 -19.09
CA ILE A 15 -0.01 14.72 -18.58
C ILE A 15 0.92 13.76 -19.32
N LYS A 16 2.05 14.28 -19.81
CA LYS A 16 3.09 13.45 -20.46
C LYS A 16 3.71 12.49 -19.45
N LEU A 17 4.24 11.37 -19.94
CA LEU A 17 4.77 10.32 -19.07
C LEU A 17 5.89 10.82 -18.16
N ASP A 18 6.85 11.60 -18.68
CA ASP A 18 7.96 12.11 -17.86
C ASP A 18 7.49 13.08 -16.77
N ASP A 19 6.57 13.99 -17.11
CA ASP A 19 5.96 14.94 -16.18
C ASP A 19 5.20 14.21 -15.07
N ARG A 20 4.53 13.11 -15.41
CA ARG A 20 3.76 12.30 -14.47
C ARG A 20 4.63 11.56 -13.44
N ARG A 21 5.93 11.38 -13.70
CA ARG A 21 6.87 10.81 -12.72
C ARG A 21 7.10 11.72 -11.51
N ARG A 22 6.65 12.97 -11.57
CA ARG A 22 6.59 13.87 -10.42
C ARG A 22 5.25 13.80 -9.69
N HIS A 23 4.49 12.72 -9.87
CA HIS A 23 3.25 12.44 -9.17
C HIS A 23 2.11 13.43 -9.50
N VAL A 24 0.89 13.01 -9.18
CA VAL A 24 -0.34 13.78 -9.38
C VAL A 24 -1.13 13.76 -8.09
N TYR A 25 -1.53 14.93 -7.61
CA TYR A 25 -2.44 15.07 -6.47
C TYR A 25 -3.82 15.53 -6.95
N VAL A 26 -4.85 14.80 -6.53
CA VAL A 26 -6.25 15.06 -6.88
C VAL A 26 -7.01 15.29 -5.59
N ILE A 27 -7.68 16.44 -5.44
CA ILE A 27 -8.43 16.78 -4.24
C ILE A 27 -9.86 17.22 -4.58
N GLY A 28 -10.82 16.87 -3.70
CA GLY A 28 -12.21 17.26 -3.88
C GLY A 28 -13.18 16.49 -2.98
N LYS A 29 -14.31 17.13 -2.63
CA LYS A 29 -15.40 16.49 -1.89
C LYS A 29 -15.93 15.24 -2.59
N THR A 30 -16.58 14.37 -1.82
CA THR A 30 -17.26 13.18 -2.33
C THR A 30 -18.29 13.54 -3.41
N GLY A 31 -18.34 12.73 -4.47
CA GLY A 31 -19.30 12.90 -5.57
C GLY A 31 -18.99 14.02 -6.57
N MET A 32 -17.78 14.60 -6.53
CA MET A 32 -17.37 15.67 -7.46
C MET A 32 -16.75 15.18 -8.78
N GLY A 33 -16.38 13.89 -8.87
CA GLY A 33 -15.80 13.29 -10.09
C GLY A 33 -14.39 12.73 -9.95
N LYS A 34 -13.81 12.67 -8.74
CA LYS A 34 -12.46 12.13 -8.50
C LYS A 34 -12.28 10.71 -9.06
N SER A 35 -13.15 9.79 -8.66
CA SER A 35 -13.07 8.38 -9.08
C SER A 35 -13.17 8.24 -10.60
N THR A 36 -14.07 9.00 -11.24
CA THR A 36 -14.20 9.06 -12.71
C THR A 36 -12.92 9.57 -13.40
N LEU A 37 -12.25 10.58 -12.83
CA LEU A 37 -10.95 11.04 -13.34
C LEU A 37 -9.89 9.92 -13.23
N LEU A 38 -9.83 9.24 -12.08
CA LEU A 38 -8.91 8.11 -11.87
C LEU A 38 -9.19 6.98 -12.85
N GLU A 39 -10.44 6.56 -13.04
CA GLU A 39 -10.84 5.52 -14.00
C GLU A 39 -10.38 5.85 -15.42
N ASN A 40 -10.59 7.09 -15.87
CA ASN A 40 -10.13 7.54 -17.19
C ASN A 40 -8.60 7.48 -17.32
N MET A 41 -7.87 7.89 -16.29
CA MET A 41 -6.41 7.81 -16.29
C MET A 41 -5.93 6.35 -16.29
N ILE A 42 -6.56 5.49 -15.48
CA ILE A 42 -6.21 4.07 -15.34
C ILE A 42 -6.46 3.34 -16.65
N ARG A 43 -7.63 3.54 -17.27
CA ARG A 43 -7.95 2.96 -18.58
C ARG A 43 -6.91 3.35 -19.63
N ALA A 44 -6.59 4.64 -19.73
CA ALA A 44 -5.61 5.13 -20.71
C ALA A 44 -4.23 4.48 -20.53
N ASP A 45 -3.79 4.24 -19.29
CA ASP A 45 -2.53 3.54 -19.02
C ASP A 45 -2.60 2.05 -19.36
N ILE A 46 -3.72 1.38 -19.08
CA ILE A 46 -3.94 -0.03 -19.39
C ILE A 46 -3.97 -0.25 -20.91
N GLU A 47 -4.69 0.60 -21.65
CA GLU A 47 -4.74 0.57 -23.12
C GLU A 47 -3.37 0.86 -23.74
N ALA A 48 -2.57 1.74 -23.14
CA ALA A 48 -1.20 2.03 -23.55
C ALA A 48 -0.19 0.92 -23.18
N GLY A 49 -0.62 -0.22 -22.65
CA GLY A 49 0.26 -1.34 -22.31
C GLY A 49 1.16 -1.09 -21.09
N LYS A 50 0.83 -0.10 -20.24
CA LYS A 50 1.63 0.24 -19.05
C LYS A 50 1.28 -0.65 -17.86
N GLY A 51 2.17 -0.63 -16.87
CA GLY A 51 1.92 -1.22 -15.56
C GLY A 51 1.12 -0.28 -14.68
N VAL A 52 0.13 -0.82 -13.98
CA VAL A 52 -0.79 -0.05 -13.15
C VAL A 52 -0.97 -0.76 -11.81
N GLY A 53 -0.95 0.01 -10.72
CA GLY A 53 -1.41 -0.41 -9.40
C GLY A 53 -2.62 0.43 -8.99
N VAL A 54 -3.62 -0.19 -8.39
CA VAL A 54 -4.79 0.51 -7.82
C VAL A 54 -4.96 0.06 -6.38
N ILE A 55 -5.04 1.00 -5.45
CA ILE A 55 -5.37 0.75 -4.04
C ILE A 55 -6.64 1.51 -3.72
N ASP A 56 -7.65 0.78 -3.26
CA ASP A 56 -8.98 1.32 -3.03
C ASP A 56 -9.55 0.83 -1.67
N PRO A 57 -9.78 1.73 -0.69
CA PRO A 57 -10.37 1.40 0.60
C PRO A 57 -11.89 1.18 0.57
N HIS A 58 -12.57 1.50 -0.53
CA HIS A 58 -14.03 1.39 -0.65
C HIS A 58 -14.44 0.21 -1.52
N GLY A 59 -13.69 -0.03 -2.59
CA GLY A 59 -13.83 -1.17 -3.51
C GLY A 59 -14.47 -0.78 -4.85
N ASP A 60 -15.13 0.38 -4.93
CA ASP A 60 -15.83 0.85 -6.13
C ASP A 60 -14.87 1.09 -7.31
N LEU A 61 -13.70 1.71 -7.06
CA LEU A 61 -12.69 1.95 -8.09
C LEU A 61 -12.05 0.64 -8.53
N ALA A 62 -11.72 -0.25 -7.59
CA ALA A 62 -11.17 -1.56 -7.90
C ALA A 62 -12.13 -2.40 -8.77
N GLU A 63 -13.42 -2.40 -8.42
CA GLU A 63 -14.48 -3.09 -9.18
C GLU A 63 -14.70 -2.46 -10.55
N ALA A 64 -14.74 -1.13 -10.65
CA ALA A 64 -14.85 -0.42 -11.93
C ALA A 64 -13.68 -0.72 -12.87
N VAL A 65 -12.43 -0.74 -12.37
CA VAL A 65 -11.25 -1.03 -13.18
C VAL A 65 -11.32 -2.43 -13.79
N MET A 66 -11.81 -3.43 -13.05
CA MET A 66 -11.95 -4.79 -13.58
C MET A 66 -12.89 -4.87 -14.78
N ARG A 67 -13.92 -4.02 -14.85
CA ARG A 67 -14.92 -4.01 -15.92
C ARG A 67 -14.37 -3.57 -17.28
N PHE A 68 -13.37 -2.68 -17.30
CA PHE A 68 -12.82 -2.14 -18.56
C PHE A 68 -11.44 -2.69 -18.95
N ILE A 69 -10.88 -3.66 -18.22
CA ILE A 69 -9.60 -4.27 -18.62
C ILE A 69 -9.79 -5.05 -19.93
N PRO A 70 -9.01 -4.75 -20.99
CA PRO A 70 -9.18 -5.37 -22.30
C PRO A 70 -8.75 -6.84 -22.30
N LYS A 71 -9.38 -7.66 -23.16
CA LYS A 71 -9.19 -9.12 -23.23
C LYS A 71 -7.71 -9.55 -23.30
N HIS A 72 -6.90 -8.84 -24.08
CA HIS A 72 -5.49 -9.16 -24.25
C HIS A 72 -4.63 -8.91 -22.99
N ARG A 73 -5.11 -8.15 -22.00
CA ARG A 73 -4.42 -7.90 -20.71
C ARG A 73 -4.92 -8.75 -19.54
N THR A 74 -5.89 -9.67 -19.73
CA THR A 74 -6.40 -10.52 -18.64
C THR A 74 -5.29 -11.23 -17.87
N ASN A 75 -4.29 -11.73 -18.59
CA ASN A 75 -3.18 -12.48 -18.03
C ASN A 75 -2.16 -11.62 -17.25
N ASP A 76 -2.33 -10.31 -17.27
CA ASP A 76 -1.49 -9.37 -16.54
C ASP A 76 -2.08 -8.93 -15.21
N VAL A 77 -3.31 -9.35 -14.89
CA VAL A 77 -4.02 -8.88 -13.71
C VAL A 77 -3.69 -9.74 -12.48
N ILE A 78 -3.36 -9.07 -11.39
CA ILE A 78 -3.26 -9.62 -10.04
C ILE A 78 -4.31 -8.90 -9.18
N VAL A 79 -5.29 -9.64 -8.69
CA VAL A 79 -6.35 -9.10 -7.82
C VAL A 79 -6.07 -9.51 -6.38
N PHE A 80 -5.68 -8.55 -5.55
CA PHE A 80 -5.56 -8.70 -4.10
C PHE A 80 -6.83 -8.19 -3.43
N ASP A 81 -7.66 -9.11 -2.96
CA ASP A 81 -8.91 -8.82 -2.24
C ASP A 81 -8.98 -9.70 -0.98
N PRO A 82 -8.70 -9.16 0.22
CA PRO A 82 -8.79 -9.92 1.46
C PRO A 82 -10.20 -10.42 1.79
N SER A 83 -11.25 -9.85 1.17
CA SER A 83 -12.62 -10.35 1.34
C SER A 83 -12.87 -11.68 0.61
N ASP A 84 -11.99 -12.06 -0.33
CA ASP A 84 -12.01 -13.37 -0.99
C ASP A 84 -11.40 -14.47 -0.11
N ARG A 85 -12.14 -14.83 0.94
CA ARG A 85 -11.67 -15.74 2.00
C ARG A 85 -11.30 -17.13 1.51
N GLY A 86 -11.90 -17.59 0.42
CA GLY A 86 -11.68 -18.92 -0.16
C GLY A 86 -10.32 -19.05 -0.88
N PHE A 87 -9.78 -17.92 -1.34
CA PHE A 87 -8.56 -17.87 -2.15
C PHE A 87 -7.62 -16.75 -1.68
N PRO A 88 -7.08 -16.84 -0.44
CA PRO A 88 -6.15 -15.85 0.07
C PRO A 88 -4.85 -15.80 -0.77
N ILE A 89 -4.48 -14.58 -1.18
CA ILE A 89 -3.15 -14.29 -1.74
C ILE A 89 -2.13 -14.17 -0.60
N ALA A 90 -0.95 -14.75 -0.80
CA ALA A 90 0.13 -14.65 0.16
C ALA A 90 0.84 -13.30 0.02
N PHE A 91 0.93 -12.58 1.13
CA PHE A 91 1.69 -11.33 1.23
C PHE A 91 2.49 -11.31 2.53
N ASN A 92 3.78 -11.65 2.43
CA ASN A 92 4.69 -11.64 3.55
C ASN A 92 5.58 -10.40 3.49
N MET A 93 5.30 -9.42 4.35
CA MET A 93 6.12 -8.20 4.42
C MET A 93 7.57 -8.48 4.84
N LEU A 94 7.82 -9.57 5.59
CA LEU A 94 9.17 -9.93 6.04
C LEU A 94 10.04 -10.51 4.91
N GLU A 95 9.46 -10.81 3.75
CA GLU A 95 10.19 -11.35 2.61
C GLU A 95 11.03 -10.25 1.93
N GLY A 96 12.33 -10.27 2.24
CA GLY A 96 13.37 -9.47 1.58
C GLY A 96 14.22 -10.30 0.63
N LYS A 97 14.71 -9.68 -0.46
CA LYS A 97 15.60 -10.32 -1.45
C LYS A 97 17.08 -10.20 -1.10
N ASN A 98 17.47 -9.18 -0.32
CA ASN A 98 18.85 -8.91 0.06
C ASN A 98 18.95 -8.28 1.47
N VAL A 99 20.18 -8.13 1.96
CA VAL A 99 20.48 -7.63 3.32
C VAL A 99 20.07 -6.17 3.48
N GLU A 100 20.25 -5.36 2.44
CA GLU A 100 19.96 -3.93 2.43
C GLU A 100 18.45 -3.67 2.61
N GLN A 101 17.60 -4.53 2.04
CA GLN A 101 16.16 -4.44 2.22
C GLN A 101 15.70 -4.73 3.64
N ARG A 102 16.46 -5.52 4.43
CA ARG A 102 16.02 -5.97 5.76
C ARG A 102 15.76 -4.79 6.70
N ALA A 103 16.66 -3.82 6.73
CA ALA A 103 16.51 -2.62 7.56
C ALA A 103 15.31 -1.77 7.13
N VAL A 104 15.10 -1.62 5.81
CA VAL A 104 13.98 -0.85 5.26
C VAL A 104 12.65 -1.55 5.52
N ILE A 105 12.58 -2.87 5.38
CA ILE A 105 11.40 -3.67 5.73
C ILE A 105 11.09 -3.53 7.22
N ALA A 106 12.09 -3.66 8.09
CA ALA A 106 11.90 -3.54 9.53
C ALA A 106 11.38 -2.15 9.91
N SER A 107 12.02 -1.09 9.40
CA SER A 107 11.59 0.29 9.66
C SER A 107 10.19 0.56 9.11
N GLY A 108 9.91 0.08 7.90
CA GLY A 108 8.60 0.20 7.26
C GLY A 108 7.49 -0.48 8.06
N LEU A 109 7.69 -1.74 8.47
CA LEU A 109 6.71 -2.47 9.26
C LEU A 109 6.49 -1.85 10.65
N VAL A 110 7.56 -1.38 11.30
CA VAL A 110 7.46 -0.59 12.54
C VAL A 110 6.63 0.68 12.30
N GLY A 111 6.88 1.41 11.20
CA GLY A 111 6.12 2.60 10.83
C GLY A 111 4.64 2.33 10.61
N VAL A 112 4.28 1.20 10.00
CA VAL A 112 2.88 0.77 9.86
C VAL A 112 2.21 0.58 11.22
N PHE A 113 2.84 -0.15 12.14
CA PHE A 113 2.30 -0.35 13.49
C PHE A 113 2.23 0.97 14.28
N LYS A 114 3.23 1.84 14.13
CA LYS A 114 3.26 3.17 14.76
C LYS A 114 2.09 4.02 14.30
N LYS A 115 1.76 4.03 13.00
CA LYS A 115 0.61 4.77 12.47
C LYS A 115 -0.69 4.32 13.12
N LEU A 116 -0.96 3.02 13.14
CA LEU A 116 -2.24 2.49 13.64
C LEU A 116 -2.43 2.73 15.15
N TYR A 117 -1.32 2.83 15.90
CA TYR A 117 -1.35 2.91 17.35
C TYR A 117 -0.64 4.15 17.91
N ALA A 118 -0.65 5.27 17.17
CA ALA A 118 0.10 6.48 17.50
C ALA A 118 -0.11 6.94 18.96
N GLU A 119 -1.36 6.93 19.42
CA GLU A 119 -1.75 7.35 20.79
C GLU A 119 -1.18 6.48 21.92
N SER A 120 -0.72 5.27 21.62
CA SER A 120 -0.18 4.32 22.62
C SER A 120 1.17 3.73 22.19
N TRP A 121 1.95 4.52 21.46
CA TRP A 121 3.28 4.17 20.99
C TRP A 121 4.36 4.72 21.92
N GLY A 122 5.39 3.92 22.20
CA GLY A 122 6.49 4.33 23.09
C GLY A 122 7.84 3.83 22.62
N PRO A 123 8.96 4.50 23.00
CA PRO A 123 10.30 4.15 22.54
C PRO A 123 10.69 2.70 22.86
N ARG A 124 10.29 2.20 24.04
CA ARG A 124 10.59 0.82 24.47
C ARG A 124 9.84 -0.22 23.63
N LEU A 125 8.58 0.05 23.31
CA LEU A 125 7.78 -0.79 22.43
C LEU A 125 8.43 -0.88 21.05
N GLU A 126 8.81 0.28 20.51
CA GLU A 126 9.48 0.35 19.20
C GLU A 126 10.79 -0.43 19.19
N HIS A 127 11.65 -0.26 20.20
CA HIS A 127 12.92 -0.95 20.33
C HIS A 127 12.76 -2.48 20.31
N PHE A 128 11.83 -3.01 21.11
CA PHE A 128 11.57 -4.45 21.20
C PHE A 128 10.96 -5.00 19.90
N LEU A 129 10.00 -4.29 19.32
CA LEU A 129 9.36 -4.71 18.07
C LEU A 129 10.38 -4.70 16.92
N ARG A 130 11.21 -3.65 16.81
CA ARG A 130 12.23 -3.52 15.77
C ARG A 130 13.23 -4.66 15.82
N ASN A 131 13.81 -4.95 16.99
CA ASN A 131 14.73 -6.08 17.15
C ASN A 131 14.07 -7.44 16.91
N THR A 132 12.78 -7.57 17.19
CA THR A 132 12.01 -8.77 16.87
C THR A 132 11.84 -8.96 15.36
N ILE A 133 11.49 -7.89 14.65
CA ILE A 133 11.33 -7.93 13.20
C ILE A 133 12.67 -8.20 12.52
N LEU A 134 13.76 -7.53 12.94
CA LEU A 134 15.10 -7.75 12.40
C LEU A 134 15.52 -9.22 12.52
N ALA A 135 15.40 -9.81 13.72
CA ALA A 135 15.74 -11.21 13.93
C ALA A 135 14.89 -12.17 13.06
N LEU A 136 13.60 -11.88 12.89
CA LEU A 136 12.73 -12.71 12.05
C LEU A 136 13.10 -12.64 10.57
N ILE A 137 13.44 -11.46 10.05
CA ILE A 137 13.78 -11.28 8.63
C ILE A 137 15.03 -12.08 8.22
N GLU A 138 15.98 -12.29 9.13
CA GLU A 138 17.20 -13.06 8.84
C GLU A 138 16.94 -14.57 8.78
N ALA A 139 15.93 -15.06 9.50
CA ALA A 139 15.59 -16.47 9.51
C ALA A 139 14.70 -16.86 8.31
N PRO A 140 14.93 -18.04 7.71
CA PRO A 140 14.13 -18.51 6.59
C PRO A 140 12.69 -18.84 7.02
N ASP A 141 11.77 -18.67 6.07
CA ASP A 141 10.36 -19.04 6.18
C ASP A 141 9.61 -18.47 7.40
N THR A 142 10.02 -17.29 7.87
CA THR A 142 9.35 -16.55 8.93
C THR A 142 8.23 -15.67 8.39
N THR A 143 7.30 -15.31 9.28
CA THR A 143 6.17 -14.42 9.00
C THR A 143 5.90 -13.54 10.21
N ILE A 144 5.00 -12.56 10.06
CA ILE A 144 4.54 -11.69 11.16
C ILE A 144 3.93 -12.51 12.32
N LEU A 145 3.43 -13.72 12.05
CA LEU A 145 2.98 -14.66 13.11
C LEU A 145 4.10 -15.00 14.10
N GLY A 146 5.36 -14.92 13.66
CA GLY A 146 6.52 -15.15 14.50
C GLY A 146 6.77 -14.07 15.55
N ILE A 147 6.20 -12.87 15.42
CA ILE A 147 6.48 -11.75 16.34
C ILE A 147 6.02 -12.06 17.77
N PRO A 148 4.74 -12.42 18.04
CA PRO A 148 4.34 -12.79 19.39
C PRO A 148 5.13 -13.99 19.92
N ARG A 149 5.48 -14.94 19.04
CA ARG A 149 6.19 -16.18 19.40
C ARG A 149 7.63 -15.91 19.83
N MET A 150 8.38 -15.05 19.13
CA MET A 150 9.74 -14.65 19.51
C MET A 150 9.82 -14.08 20.92
N LEU A 151 8.76 -13.41 21.38
CA LEU A 151 8.72 -12.76 22.68
C LEU A 151 8.53 -13.75 23.84
N VAL A 152 7.82 -14.87 23.62
CA VAL A 152 7.44 -15.80 24.71
C VAL A 152 8.01 -17.22 24.60
N ASP A 153 8.25 -17.72 23.39
CA ASP A 153 8.72 -19.08 23.13
C ASP A 153 10.26 -19.09 23.05
N LYS A 154 10.90 -19.56 24.13
CA LYS A 154 12.37 -19.65 24.23
C LYS A 154 12.98 -20.54 23.17
N ASP A 155 12.33 -21.65 22.81
CA ASP A 155 12.87 -22.61 21.84
C ASP A 155 12.77 -22.06 20.43
N TYR A 156 11.65 -21.42 20.09
CA TYR A 156 11.50 -20.75 18.82
C TYR A 156 12.51 -19.62 18.69
N ARG A 157 12.67 -18.80 19.74
CA ARG A 157 13.68 -17.76 19.79
C ARG A 157 15.09 -18.30 19.56
N ALA A 158 15.50 -19.36 20.27
CA ALA A 158 16.80 -19.97 20.07
C ALA A 158 17.02 -20.45 18.63
N LYS A 159 16.00 -21.02 17.99
CA LYS A 159 16.06 -21.42 16.58
C LYS A 159 16.25 -20.24 15.63
N ILE A 160 15.52 -19.14 15.84
CA ILE A 160 15.64 -17.94 15.00
C ILE A 160 17.02 -17.30 15.18
N LEU A 161 17.51 -17.19 16.42
CA LEU A 161 18.82 -16.61 16.72
C LEU A 161 20.00 -17.39 16.10
N HIS A 162 19.82 -18.66 15.74
CA HIS A 162 20.82 -19.41 15.00
C HIS A 162 21.12 -18.81 13.61
N PHE A 163 20.13 -18.13 13.01
CA PHE A 163 20.26 -17.49 11.70
C PHE A 163 20.65 -16.00 11.78
N VAL A 164 20.63 -15.40 12.97
CA VAL A 164 20.92 -13.97 13.13
C VAL A 164 22.43 -13.72 13.09
N GLU A 165 22.88 -13.05 12.04
CA GLU A 165 24.29 -12.70 11.82
C GLU A 165 24.63 -11.34 12.43
N ASP A 166 23.67 -10.41 12.53
CA ASP A 166 23.89 -9.08 13.09
C ASP A 166 24.24 -9.16 14.59
N PRO A 167 25.45 -8.73 15.00
CA PRO A 167 25.90 -8.84 16.39
C PRO A 167 25.10 -7.92 17.33
N MET A 168 24.54 -6.82 16.85
CA MET A 168 23.73 -5.91 17.66
C MET A 168 22.35 -6.52 17.96
N VAL A 169 21.71 -7.12 16.94
CA VAL A 169 20.44 -7.83 17.11
C VAL A 169 20.63 -9.04 18.03
N ARG A 170 21.72 -9.79 17.85
CA ARG A 170 22.06 -10.92 18.74
C ARG A 170 22.30 -10.46 20.18
N SER A 171 23.08 -9.39 20.37
CA SER A 171 23.36 -8.83 21.70
C SER A 171 22.08 -8.39 22.41
N PHE A 172 21.14 -7.74 21.72
CA PHE A 172 19.82 -7.40 22.28
C PHE A 172 19.13 -8.62 22.88
N TRP A 173 19.08 -9.74 22.14
CA TRP A 173 18.39 -10.94 22.58
C TRP A 173 19.14 -11.70 23.68
N GLU A 174 20.46 -11.83 23.56
CA GLU A 174 21.29 -12.61 24.49
C GLU A 174 21.54 -11.87 25.81
N THR A 175 21.65 -10.54 25.78
CA THR A 175 21.98 -9.72 26.95
C THR A 175 20.78 -8.94 27.46
N GLU A 176 20.26 -7.96 26.71
CA GLU A 176 19.22 -7.03 27.18
C GLU A 176 17.91 -7.76 27.50
N PHE A 177 17.40 -8.53 26.54
CA PHE A 177 16.12 -9.24 26.67
C PHE A 177 16.17 -10.29 27.77
N ASN A 178 17.24 -11.10 27.83
CA ASN A 178 17.39 -12.17 28.81
C ASN A 178 17.73 -11.67 30.22
N ALA A 179 18.32 -10.47 30.36
CA ALA A 179 18.60 -9.86 31.66
C ALA A 179 17.33 -9.34 32.35
N LEU A 180 16.22 -9.15 31.63
CA LEU A 180 15.00 -8.63 32.21
C LEU A 180 14.32 -9.66 33.14
N PRO A 181 13.98 -9.26 34.39
CA PRO A 181 13.14 -10.09 35.26
C PRO A 181 11.78 -10.38 34.61
N PRO A 182 11.15 -11.55 34.87
CA PRO A 182 9.91 -11.96 34.21
C PRO A 182 8.77 -10.92 34.25
N ALA A 183 8.60 -10.21 35.37
CA ALA A 183 7.59 -9.17 35.51
C ALA A 183 7.86 -7.97 34.58
N LYS A 184 9.10 -7.46 34.56
CA LYS A 184 9.51 -6.36 33.68
C LYS A 184 9.48 -6.74 32.21
N LEU A 185 9.73 -8.01 31.91
CA LEU A 185 9.63 -8.53 30.56
C LEU A 185 8.18 -8.57 30.09
N ALA A 186 7.26 -9.11 30.90
CA ALA A 186 5.83 -9.16 30.59
C ALA A 186 5.25 -7.77 30.35
N GLU A 187 5.63 -6.79 31.17
CA GLU A 187 5.26 -5.38 31.00
C GLU A 187 5.76 -4.78 29.68
N ALA A 188 7.00 -5.10 29.28
CA ALA A 188 7.60 -4.59 28.05
C ALA A 188 6.98 -5.19 26.78
N VAL A 189 6.70 -6.50 26.79
CA VAL A 189 6.23 -7.22 25.59
C VAL A 189 4.71 -7.22 25.45
N GLY A 190 3.96 -7.06 26.55
CA GLY A 190 2.49 -7.07 26.56
C GLY A 190 1.86 -6.10 25.54
N PRO A 191 2.28 -4.84 25.46
CA PRO A 191 1.78 -3.90 24.45
C PRO A 191 2.01 -4.36 23.01
N ILE A 192 3.15 -5.02 22.72
CA ILE A 192 3.44 -5.55 21.39
C ILE A 192 2.52 -6.73 21.08
N GLN A 193 2.37 -7.66 22.04
CA GLN A 193 1.48 -8.81 21.88
C GLN A 193 0.02 -8.40 21.66
N ASN A 194 -0.45 -7.38 22.37
CA ASN A 194 -1.82 -6.88 22.21
C ASN A 194 -2.04 -6.29 20.81
N LYS A 195 -1.13 -5.43 20.35
CA LYS A 195 -1.23 -4.75 19.05
C LYS A 195 -1.08 -5.72 17.87
N VAL A 196 -0.01 -6.50 17.87
CA VAL A 196 0.22 -7.51 16.83
C VAL A 196 -0.85 -8.60 16.89
N GLY A 197 -1.28 -9.00 18.08
CA GLY A 197 -2.35 -9.98 18.30
C GLY A 197 -3.70 -9.51 17.76
N GLN A 198 -4.05 -8.22 17.92
CA GLN A 198 -5.26 -7.64 17.36
C GLN A 198 -5.27 -7.75 15.82
N PHE A 199 -4.17 -7.39 15.16
CA PHE A 199 -4.07 -7.54 13.70
C PHE A 199 -4.18 -9.00 13.26
N LEU A 200 -3.51 -9.91 13.97
CA LEU A 200 -3.52 -11.34 13.67
C LEU A 200 -4.76 -12.08 14.20
N SER A 201 -5.75 -11.38 14.76
CA SER A 201 -6.90 -12.00 15.43
C SER A 201 -7.87 -12.67 14.45
N THR A 202 -7.95 -12.20 13.21
CA THR A 202 -8.85 -12.74 12.18
C THR A 202 -8.14 -13.76 11.30
N SER A 203 -8.86 -14.82 10.90
CA SER A 203 -8.32 -15.83 9.96
C SER A 203 -8.00 -15.22 8.60
N ILE A 204 -8.76 -14.21 8.17
CA ILE A 204 -8.54 -13.47 6.91
C ILE A 204 -7.12 -12.94 6.85
N ILE A 205 -6.70 -12.18 7.87
CA ILE A 205 -5.36 -11.60 7.93
C ILE A 205 -4.30 -12.68 8.06
N ARG A 206 -4.49 -13.65 8.98
CA ARG A 206 -3.52 -14.75 9.17
C ARG A 206 -3.28 -15.54 7.89
N ASN A 207 -4.32 -15.78 7.09
CA ASN A 207 -4.20 -16.53 5.85
C ASN A 207 -3.44 -15.75 4.76
N ILE A 208 -3.33 -14.43 4.87
CA ILE A 208 -2.57 -13.58 3.95
C ILE A 208 -1.12 -13.46 4.42
N VAL A 209 -0.91 -12.99 5.65
CA VAL A 209 0.43 -12.63 6.17
C VAL A 209 1.17 -13.80 6.83
N GLY A 210 0.47 -14.91 7.09
CA GLY A 210 1.02 -16.12 7.71
C GLY A 210 1.62 -17.11 6.72
N GLN A 211 1.62 -16.79 5.42
CA GLN A 211 2.26 -17.60 4.40
C GLN A 211 3.73 -17.14 4.22
N PRO A 212 4.74 -18.03 4.34
CA PRO A 212 6.14 -17.61 4.29
C PRO A 212 6.63 -17.01 2.96
N LYS A 213 6.03 -17.42 1.84
CA LYS A 213 6.37 -16.97 0.48
C LYS A 213 5.22 -16.19 -0.11
N SER A 214 5.47 -14.95 -0.51
CA SER A 214 4.49 -14.10 -1.16
C SER A 214 4.21 -14.62 -2.56
N THR A 215 2.94 -14.57 -2.95
CA THR A 215 2.51 -14.77 -4.33
C THR A 215 2.27 -13.44 -5.03
N LEU A 216 2.11 -12.36 -4.26
CA LEU A 216 2.14 -10.98 -4.73
C LEU A 216 3.59 -10.47 -4.76
N ASP A 217 4.28 -10.60 -5.90
CA ASP A 217 5.59 -9.96 -6.14
C ASP A 217 5.41 -8.62 -6.86
N LEU A 218 5.45 -7.52 -6.10
CA LEU A 218 5.26 -6.16 -6.64
C LEU A 218 6.45 -5.74 -7.51
N ARG A 219 7.67 -6.14 -7.17
CA ARG A 219 8.85 -5.90 -8.02
C ARG A 219 8.65 -6.50 -9.42
N PHE A 220 8.25 -7.77 -9.49
CA PHE A 220 7.92 -8.44 -10.75
C PHE A 220 6.78 -7.75 -11.48
N ALA A 221 5.71 -7.37 -10.75
CA ALA A 221 4.57 -6.67 -11.33
C ALA A 221 5.00 -5.36 -12.00
N MET A 222 5.89 -4.60 -11.37
CA MET A 222 6.43 -3.35 -11.92
C MET A 222 7.32 -3.61 -13.15
N ASP A 223 8.24 -4.56 -13.07
CA ASP A 223 9.18 -4.86 -14.16
C ASP A 223 8.50 -5.46 -15.40
N LYS A 224 7.39 -6.17 -15.22
CA LYS A 224 6.62 -6.78 -16.32
C LYS A 224 5.42 -5.96 -16.77
N GLY A 225 5.17 -4.79 -16.16
CA GLY A 225 4.03 -3.94 -16.50
C GLY A 225 2.69 -4.63 -16.25
N LYS A 226 2.55 -5.31 -15.11
CA LYS A 226 1.32 -5.97 -14.68
C LYS A 226 0.27 -4.96 -14.20
N ILE A 227 -0.96 -5.43 -14.03
CA ILE A 227 -2.09 -4.66 -13.48
C ILE A 227 -2.38 -5.23 -12.09
N VAL A 228 -2.08 -4.48 -11.04
CA VAL A 228 -2.29 -4.89 -9.65
C VAL A 228 -3.50 -4.15 -9.10
N ILE A 229 -4.57 -4.87 -8.79
CA ILE A 229 -5.80 -4.31 -8.23
C ILE A 229 -5.90 -4.74 -6.78
N ILE A 230 -5.88 -3.77 -5.88
CA ILE A 230 -5.88 -3.99 -4.43
C ILE A 230 -7.20 -3.43 -3.89
N ASN A 231 -8.16 -4.32 -3.64
CA ASN A 231 -9.44 -3.98 -3.04
C ASN A 231 -9.37 -4.18 -1.53
N LEU A 232 -9.40 -3.08 -0.78
CA LEU A 232 -9.34 -3.05 0.69
C LEU A 232 -10.65 -2.59 1.30
N SER A 233 -11.79 -2.85 0.64
CA SER A 233 -13.11 -2.40 1.08
C SER A 233 -13.32 -2.52 2.60
N LYS A 234 -13.27 -1.39 3.31
CA LYS A 234 -13.39 -1.32 4.78
C LYS A 234 -14.66 -2.00 5.29
N GLY A 235 -15.76 -1.90 4.52
CA GLY A 235 -17.03 -2.55 4.84
C GLY A 235 -16.97 -4.08 4.83
N LYS A 236 -16.06 -4.68 4.05
CA LYS A 236 -15.89 -6.15 3.95
C LYS A 236 -14.86 -6.70 4.93
N ILE A 237 -13.80 -5.94 5.21
CA ILE A 237 -12.62 -6.45 5.95
C ILE A 237 -12.34 -5.74 7.28
N GLY A 238 -13.03 -4.64 7.57
CA GLY A 238 -12.81 -3.78 8.74
C GLY A 238 -11.78 -2.68 8.48
N GLU A 239 -11.95 -1.55 9.15
CA GLU A 239 -11.13 -0.35 8.95
C GLU A 239 -9.65 -0.56 9.33
N ASP A 240 -9.37 -1.06 10.53
CA ASP A 240 -8.00 -1.32 11.00
C ASP A 240 -7.23 -2.23 10.03
N ASN A 241 -7.89 -3.30 9.58
CA ASN A 241 -7.32 -4.28 8.65
C ASN A 241 -7.03 -3.67 7.27
N SER A 242 -7.96 -2.87 6.74
CA SER A 242 -7.77 -2.13 5.50
C SER A 242 -6.59 -1.18 5.60
N THR A 243 -6.59 -0.32 6.62
CA THR A 243 -5.54 0.67 6.88
C THR A 243 -4.18 0.00 7.00
N MET A 244 -4.10 -1.10 7.76
CA MET A 244 -2.85 -1.81 7.98
C MET A 244 -2.33 -2.49 6.72
N LEU A 245 -3.16 -3.26 6.01
CA LEU A 245 -2.77 -3.91 4.76
C LEU A 245 -2.38 -2.90 3.69
N GLY A 246 -3.15 -1.83 3.52
CA GLY A 246 -2.85 -0.78 2.55
C GLY A 246 -1.53 -0.06 2.87
N SER A 247 -1.28 0.26 4.14
CA SER A 247 -0.01 0.85 4.56
C SER A 247 1.17 -0.09 4.29
N MET A 248 1.04 -1.39 4.60
CA MET A 248 2.07 -2.39 4.31
C MET A 248 2.33 -2.54 2.81
N LEU A 249 1.29 -2.56 1.98
CA LEU A 249 1.42 -2.68 0.53
C LEU A 249 2.12 -1.47 -0.07
N ILE A 250 1.84 -0.26 0.43
CA ILE A 250 2.51 0.96 -0.05
C ILE A 250 3.98 0.99 0.37
N THR A 251 4.28 0.64 1.62
CA THR A 251 5.66 0.44 2.05
C THR A 251 6.35 -0.64 1.19
N LYS A 252 5.67 -1.72 0.81
CA LYS A 252 6.25 -2.72 -0.09
C LYS A 252 6.47 -2.18 -1.50
N PHE A 253 5.54 -1.39 -2.06
CA PHE A 253 5.75 -0.68 -3.33
C PHE A 253 6.99 0.22 -3.29
N GLN A 254 7.20 0.97 -2.20
CA GLN A 254 8.40 1.77 -2.00
C GLN A 254 9.66 0.90 -2.09
N ILE A 255 9.73 -0.14 -1.24
CA ILE A 255 10.91 -1.02 -1.13
C ILE A 255 11.21 -1.70 -2.45
N ASP A 256 10.19 -2.27 -3.08
CA ASP A 256 10.34 -2.98 -4.35
C ASP A 256 10.65 -2.02 -5.49
N ALA A 257 10.17 -0.78 -5.47
CA ALA A 257 10.56 0.23 -6.46
C ALA A 257 12.01 0.64 -6.29
N MET A 258 12.45 0.98 -5.07
CA MET A 258 13.84 1.34 -4.79
C MET A 258 14.82 0.22 -5.11
N SER A 259 14.39 -1.04 -4.98
CA SER A 259 15.20 -2.18 -5.39
C SER A 259 15.56 -2.16 -6.89
N ARG A 260 14.83 -1.40 -7.74
CA ARG A 260 15.15 -1.21 -9.17
C ARG A 260 16.45 -0.44 -9.41
N ALA A 261 17.15 -0.03 -8.35
CA ALA A 261 18.52 0.46 -8.41
C ALA A 261 19.45 -0.48 -9.21
N ASP A 262 19.19 -1.78 -9.19
CA ASP A 262 19.91 -2.83 -9.94
C ASP A 262 19.69 -2.79 -11.46
N THR A 263 18.69 -2.05 -11.94
CA THR A 263 18.31 -1.95 -13.35
C THR A 263 18.65 -0.55 -13.87
N PRO A 264 19.33 -0.38 -15.03
CA PRO A 264 19.59 0.94 -15.58
C PRO A 264 18.31 1.75 -15.78
N GLU A 265 18.33 3.05 -15.47
CA GLU A 265 17.11 3.88 -15.45
C GLU A 265 16.35 3.84 -16.78
N LYS A 266 17.08 3.85 -17.91
CA LYS A 266 16.50 3.80 -19.26
C LYS A 266 15.65 2.54 -19.51
N ASP A 267 16.03 1.42 -18.90
CA ASP A 267 15.44 0.09 -19.11
C ASP A 267 14.32 -0.23 -18.11
N ARG A 268 14.16 0.58 -17.05
CA ARG A 268 13.07 0.45 -16.09
C ARG A 268 11.73 0.68 -16.81
N ARG A 269 10.71 -0.14 -16.57
CA ARG A 269 9.35 0.17 -17.05
C ARG A 269 8.67 1.17 -16.12
N ASP A 270 7.91 2.10 -16.70
CA ASP A 270 7.04 2.99 -15.94
C ASP A 270 5.87 2.22 -15.32
N PHE A 271 5.60 2.51 -14.06
CA PHE A 271 4.49 1.94 -13.30
C PHE A 271 3.74 3.06 -12.58
N SER A 272 2.43 3.12 -12.78
CA SER A 272 1.56 4.15 -12.18
C SER A 272 0.74 3.54 -11.04
N LEU A 273 0.97 4.00 -9.80
CA LEU A 273 0.23 3.61 -8.62
C LEU A 273 -0.85 4.66 -8.32
N TYR A 274 -2.10 4.25 -8.45
CA TYR A 274 -3.28 5.03 -8.11
C TYR A 274 -3.75 4.65 -6.72
N VAL A 275 -3.91 5.63 -5.85
CA VAL A 275 -4.35 5.42 -4.48
C VAL A 275 -5.56 6.32 -4.25
N ASP A 276 -6.73 5.71 -4.15
CA ASP A 276 -7.94 6.42 -3.73
C ASP A 276 -7.94 6.59 -2.22
N GLU A 277 -8.43 7.73 -1.76
CA GLU A 277 -8.42 8.14 -0.35
C GLU A 277 -7.10 7.81 0.36
N PHE A 278 -6.00 8.30 -0.22
CA PHE A 278 -4.63 7.90 0.13
C PHE A 278 -4.23 8.15 1.59
N GLN A 279 -4.85 9.14 2.25
CA GLN A 279 -4.65 9.50 3.65
C GLN A 279 -4.88 8.30 4.59
N ASN A 280 -5.78 7.39 4.22
CA ASN A 280 -6.01 6.14 4.97
C ASN A 280 -4.73 5.31 5.10
N PHE A 281 -3.82 5.40 4.13
CA PHE A 281 -2.61 4.59 4.05
C PHE A 281 -1.32 5.40 4.22
N ALA A 282 -1.41 6.73 4.28
CA ALA A 282 -0.27 7.64 4.44
C ALA A 282 0.62 7.31 5.65
N THR A 283 1.86 6.93 5.41
CA THR A 283 2.94 6.71 6.40
C THR A 283 4.17 7.51 5.96
N ASP A 284 5.23 7.55 6.77
CA ASP A 284 6.51 8.19 6.38
C ASP A 284 7.06 7.63 5.04
N SER A 285 6.76 6.38 4.70
CA SER A 285 7.08 5.78 3.40
C SER A 285 6.53 6.57 2.22
N PHE A 286 5.38 7.24 2.35
CA PHE A 286 4.84 8.07 1.27
C PHE A 286 5.73 9.28 0.97
N ALA A 287 6.25 9.94 2.01
CA ALA A 287 7.13 11.08 1.83
C ALA A 287 8.39 10.66 1.05
N THR A 288 8.96 9.50 1.38
CA THR A 288 10.09 8.93 0.63
C THR A 288 9.73 8.57 -0.80
N ILE A 289 8.55 7.99 -1.05
CA ILE A 289 8.09 7.72 -2.42
C ILE A 289 8.01 9.04 -3.22
N LEU A 290 7.38 10.07 -2.65
CA LEU A 290 7.17 11.35 -3.34
C LEU A 290 8.48 12.07 -3.69
N SER A 291 9.52 11.94 -2.87
CA SER A 291 10.81 12.57 -3.12
C SER A 291 11.76 11.73 -3.97
N GLU A 292 11.72 10.40 -3.88
CA GLU A 292 12.76 9.52 -4.46
C GLU A 292 12.27 8.58 -5.57
N ALA A 293 10.98 8.21 -5.60
CA ALA A 293 10.47 7.15 -6.47
C ALA A 293 10.55 7.48 -7.97
N ARG A 294 10.65 8.77 -8.32
CA ARG A 294 10.83 9.26 -9.70
C ARG A 294 11.95 8.51 -10.43
N LYS A 295 13.12 8.38 -9.78
CA LYS A 295 14.30 7.71 -10.37
C LYS A 295 14.00 6.24 -10.67
N TYR A 296 13.13 5.61 -9.88
CA TYR A 296 12.76 4.21 -10.01
C TYR A 296 11.54 3.96 -10.93
N ARG A 297 11.06 5.00 -11.63
CA ARG A 297 9.90 4.95 -12.53
C ARG A 297 8.62 4.42 -11.88
N LEU A 298 8.42 4.75 -10.61
CA LEU A 298 7.15 4.61 -9.90
C LEU A 298 6.50 5.99 -9.78
N SER A 299 5.33 6.17 -10.39
CA SER A 299 4.56 7.42 -10.38
C SER A 299 3.31 7.25 -9.53
N LEU A 300 2.95 8.26 -8.73
CA LEU A 300 1.76 8.19 -7.88
C LEU A 300 0.68 9.10 -8.42
N THR A 301 -0.57 8.66 -8.32
CA THR A 301 -1.76 9.50 -8.48
C THR A 301 -2.62 9.30 -7.23
N MET A 302 -2.65 10.32 -6.38
CA MET A 302 -3.24 10.24 -5.05
C MET A 302 -4.52 11.08 -5.04
N ALA A 303 -5.64 10.46 -4.69
CA ALA A 303 -6.89 11.17 -4.46
C ALA A 303 -7.15 11.37 -2.97
N ASN A 304 -7.65 12.54 -2.61
CA ASN A 304 -7.99 12.92 -1.25
C ASN A 304 -9.29 13.74 -1.22
N GLN A 305 -10.01 13.70 -0.10
CA GLN A 305 -11.22 14.50 0.09
C GLN A 305 -10.92 15.90 0.61
N TYR A 306 -10.11 16.00 1.65
CA TYR A 306 -9.78 17.27 2.31
C TYR A 306 -8.40 17.20 2.97
N ILE A 307 -7.74 18.34 3.12
CA ILE A 307 -6.32 18.45 3.47
C ILE A 307 -6.07 18.04 4.92
N GLU A 308 -6.99 18.37 5.83
CA GLU A 308 -6.85 18.16 7.28
C GLU A 308 -6.73 16.69 7.69
N GLN A 309 -7.04 15.72 6.82
CA GLN A 309 -6.84 14.29 7.12
C GLN A 309 -5.37 13.86 7.08
N MET A 310 -4.49 14.70 6.54
CA MET A 310 -3.06 14.42 6.47
C MET A 310 -2.34 15.00 7.69
N SER A 311 -1.30 14.32 8.16
CA SER A 311 -0.34 14.94 9.08
C SER A 311 0.39 16.10 8.39
N GLU A 312 0.99 17.00 9.17
CA GLU A 312 1.74 18.13 8.62
C GLU A 312 2.88 17.69 7.70
N GLU A 313 3.59 16.63 8.08
CA GLU A 313 4.70 16.08 7.31
C GLU A 313 4.23 15.53 5.97
N VAL A 314 3.12 14.78 5.96
CA VAL A 314 2.54 14.25 4.73
C VAL A 314 2.03 15.38 3.84
N ARG A 315 1.35 16.37 4.42
CA ARG A 315 0.87 17.55 3.69
C ARG A 315 2.02 18.31 3.03
N ALA A 316 3.11 18.57 3.77
CA ALA A 316 4.30 19.23 3.26
C ALA A 316 4.97 18.40 2.15
N ALA A 317 5.06 17.08 2.32
CA ALA A 317 5.63 16.19 1.31
C ALA A 317 4.79 16.17 0.02
N VAL A 318 3.47 16.18 0.12
CA VAL A 318 2.57 16.25 -1.04
C VAL A 318 2.79 17.55 -1.79
N PHE A 319 2.58 18.72 -1.17
CA PHE A 319 2.66 20.00 -1.87
C PHE A 319 4.09 20.33 -2.35
N GLY A 320 5.12 19.86 -1.64
CA GLY A 320 6.51 20.08 -2.02
C GLY A 320 7.00 19.24 -3.19
N ASN A 321 6.40 18.09 -3.48
CA ASN A 321 6.93 17.14 -4.47
C ASN A 321 6.00 16.85 -5.65
N VAL A 322 4.69 17.14 -5.55
CA VAL A 322 3.76 16.85 -6.65
C VAL A 322 3.93 17.86 -7.79
N GLY A 323 4.16 17.35 -8.99
CA GLY A 323 4.32 18.15 -10.19
C GLY A 323 3.00 18.58 -10.80
N SER A 324 1.91 17.87 -10.52
CA SER A 324 0.57 18.21 -11.01
C SER A 324 -0.47 18.16 -9.91
N LEU A 325 -1.30 19.20 -9.84
CA LEU A 325 -2.38 19.38 -8.90
C LEU A 325 -3.71 19.56 -9.65
N VAL A 326 -4.70 18.78 -9.28
CA VAL A 326 -6.08 18.85 -9.81
C VAL A 326 -7.03 19.03 -8.62
N SER A 327 -7.78 20.12 -8.62
CA SER A 327 -8.77 20.40 -7.58
C SER A 327 -10.17 20.45 -8.17
N PHE A 328 -11.03 19.59 -7.64
CA PHE A 328 -12.48 19.75 -7.76
C PHE A 328 -12.98 20.73 -6.68
N GLN A 329 -14.29 20.76 -6.45
CA GLN A 329 -14.87 21.49 -5.34
C GLN A 329 -14.36 20.98 -3.99
N VAL A 330 -13.94 21.90 -3.12
CA VAL A 330 -13.43 21.61 -1.76
C VAL A 330 -14.17 22.44 -0.68
N GLY A 331 -13.82 22.23 0.59
CA GLY A 331 -14.27 23.09 1.70
C GLY A 331 -13.58 24.45 1.66
N ILE A 332 -14.09 25.44 2.41
CA ILE A 332 -13.52 26.80 2.38
C ILE A 332 -12.12 26.83 2.99
N ASP A 333 -11.85 25.99 3.99
CA ASP A 333 -10.55 25.96 4.66
C ASP A 333 -9.49 25.30 3.77
N ASP A 334 -9.83 24.19 3.11
CA ASP A 334 -8.99 23.62 2.05
C ASP A 334 -8.78 24.60 0.89
N ALA A 335 -9.82 25.36 0.52
CA ALA A 335 -9.77 26.31 -0.58
C ALA A 335 -8.78 27.45 -0.32
N LYS A 336 -8.58 27.88 0.94
CA LYS A 336 -7.55 28.86 1.30
C LYS A 336 -6.16 28.33 0.98
N VAL A 337 -5.86 27.11 1.43
CA VAL A 337 -4.56 26.45 1.18
C VAL A 337 -4.35 26.23 -0.33
N LEU A 338 -5.39 25.80 -1.04
CA LEU A 338 -5.29 25.55 -2.49
C LEU A 338 -5.19 26.84 -3.30
N SER A 339 -5.82 27.94 -2.87
CA SER A 339 -5.67 29.27 -3.49
C SER A 339 -4.20 29.68 -3.57
N GLU A 340 -3.45 29.52 -2.48
CA GLU A 340 -2.00 29.77 -2.46
C GLU A 340 -1.24 28.87 -3.46
N GLN A 341 -1.71 27.64 -3.66
CA GLN A 341 -1.13 26.69 -4.62
C GLN A 341 -1.54 26.95 -6.08
N PHE A 342 -2.57 27.77 -6.32
CA PHE A 342 -3.19 28.01 -7.62
C PHE A 342 -3.09 29.47 -8.08
N ASP A 343 -2.14 30.23 -7.53
CA ASP A 343 -2.06 31.68 -7.75
C ASP A 343 -3.27 32.40 -7.13
N GLU A 344 -3.09 32.90 -5.92
CA GLU A 344 -4.16 33.47 -5.09
C GLU A 344 -4.80 34.73 -5.69
N GLU A 345 -4.12 35.40 -6.62
CA GLU A 345 -4.65 36.54 -7.35
C GLU A 345 -5.67 36.11 -8.42
N LEU A 346 -5.50 34.91 -8.97
CA LEU A 346 -6.34 34.36 -10.05
C LEU A 346 -7.45 33.45 -9.53
N VAL A 347 -7.16 32.64 -8.50
CA VAL A 347 -8.06 31.60 -8.00
C VAL A 347 -8.39 31.82 -6.54
N LEU A 348 -9.38 32.68 -6.30
CA LEU A 348 -9.90 32.94 -4.96
C LEU A 348 -10.51 31.67 -4.32
N PRO A 349 -10.49 31.54 -2.98
CA PRO A 349 -11.09 30.40 -2.28
C PRO A 349 -12.57 30.16 -2.63
N ALA A 350 -13.32 31.24 -2.90
CA ALA A 350 -14.72 31.15 -3.31
C ALA A 350 -14.90 30.45 -4.67
N HIS A 351 -13.93 30.56 -5.59
CA HIS A 351 -13.97 29.87 -6.88
C HIS A 351 -13.84 28.36 -6.70
N LEU A 352 -12.93 27.94 -5.81
CA LEU A 352 -12.70 26.53 -5.47
C LEU A 352 -13.88 25.91 -4.70
N ALA A 353 -14.48 26.66 -3.76
CA ALA A 353 -15.62 26.17 -3.00
C ALA A 353 -16.94 26.18 -3.80
N GLY A 354 -17.07 27.07 -4.80
CA GLY A 354 -18.24 27.20 -5.67
C GLY A 354 -18.20 26.34 -6.94
N LEU A 355 -17.16 25.52 -7.11
CA LEU A 355 -16.89 24.77 -8.32
C LEU A 355 -18.00 23.74 -8.62
N PRO A 356 -18.60 23.70 -9.82
CA PRO A 356 -19.61 22.69 -10.18
C PRO A 356 -19.03 21.27 -10.23
N LYS A 357 -19.91 20.26 -10.18
CA LYS A 357 -19.52 18.86 -10.39
C LYS A 357 -18.81 18.67 -11.72
N TYR A 358 -17.79 17.82 -11.74
CA TYR A 358 -16.97 17.46 -12.90
C TYR A 358 -16.11 18.59 -13.49
N LYS A 359 -16.18 19.79 -12.90
CA LYS A 359 -15.24 20.87 -13.20
C LYS A 359 -14.05 20.81 -12.26
N VAL A 360 -12.91 21.29 -12.74
CA VAL A 360 -11.64 21.29 -12.01
C VAL A 360 -10.84 22.56 -12.29
N TYR A 361 -10.05 22.98 -11.30
CA TYR A 361 -8.85 23.78 -11.54
C TYR A 361 -7.63 22.86 -11.62
N ASN A 362 -6.75 23.17 -12.57
CA ASN A 362 -5.57 22.38 -12.87
C ASN A 362 -4.33 23.26 -12.81
N ARG A 363 -3.27 22.74 -12.21
CA ARG A 363 -1.89 23.19 -12.37
C ARG A 363 -1.09 21.93 -12.69
N ILE A 364 -0.85 21.69 -13.97
CA ILE A 364 -0.16 20.47 -14.41
C ILE A 364 1.26 20.81 -14.83
N MET A 365 2.07 19.78 -14.98
CA MET A 365 3.39 19.92 -15.55
C MET A 365 3.39 19.55 -17.03
N VAL A 366 4.06 20.37 -17.84
CA VAL A 366 4.30 20.16 -19.26
C VAL A 366 5.78 20.42 -19.54
N ASP A 367 6.49 19.39 -20.00
CA ASP A 367 7.92 19.45 -20.33
C ASP A 367 8.78 19.99 -19.17
N GLY A 368 8.47 19.55 -17.94
CA GLY A 368 9.18 19.92 -16.73
C GLY A 368 8.81 21.26 -16.11
N MET A 369 7.92 22.04 -16.74
CA MET A 369 7.45 23.33 -16.23
C MET A 369 5.99 23.25 -15.78
N THR A 370 5.67 23.91 -14.67
CA THR A 370 4.27 24.06 -14.23
C THR A 370 3.55 25.05 -15.14
N THR A 371 2.37 24.66 -15.62
CA THR A 371 1.50 25.57 -16.37
C THR A 371 0.95 26.67 -15.46
N PRO A 372 0.53 27.82 -16.03
CA PRO A 372 -0.45 28.66 -15.37
C PRO A 372 -1.68 27.83 -14.96
N VAL A 373 -2.38 28.26 -13.91
CA VAL A 373 -3.62 27.63 -13.51
C VAL A 373 -4.68 27.78 -14.60
N PHE A 374 -5.47 26.73 -14.84
CA PHE A 374 -6.58 26.79 -15.79
C PHE A 374 -7.74 25.89 -15.34
N SER A 375 -8.94 26.24 -15.76
CA SER A 375 -10.14 25.44 -15.53
C SER A 375 -10.36 24.41 -16.64
N GLY A 376 -11.02 23.32 -16.31
CA GLY A 376 -11.40 22.29 -17.27
C GLY A 376 -12.59 21.46 -16.79
N ASP A 377 -13.13 20.68 -17.71
CA ASP A 377 -14.14 19.65 -17.47
C ASP A 377 -13.46 18.28 -17.53
N THR A 378 -13.74 17.41 -16.55
CA THR A 378 -13.26 16.02 -16.60
C THR A 378 -14.03 15.23 -17.64
N LEU A 379 -13.38 14.22 -18.22
CA LEU A 379 -14.05 13.31 -19.15
C LEU A 379 -15.15 12.51 -18.43
N PRO A 380 -16.23 12.10 -19.13
CA PRO A 380 -17.23 11.19 -18.56
C PRO A 380 -16.59 9.84 -18.21
N PRO A 381 -17.29 8.97 -17.46
CA PRO A 381 -16.82 7.61 -17.19
C PRO A 381 -16.44 6.87 -18.46
N PRO A 382 -15.41 6.01 -18.42
CA PRO A 382 -14.94 5.35 -19.63
C PRO A 382 -16.01 4.45 -20.25
N GLU A 383 -16.26 4.61 -21.55
CA GLU A 383 -17.21 3.77 -22.29
C GLU A 383 -16.71 2.32 -22.40
N LEU A 384 -17.52 1.35 -22.00
CA LEU A 384 -17.18 -0.06 -22.09
C LEU A 384 -17.44 -0.56 -23.52
N GLU A 385 -16.46 -0.40 -24.41
CA GLU A 385 -16.52 -0.94 -25.78
C GLU A 385 -16.22 -2.44 -25.77
N THR A 386 -17.19 -3.25 -25.32
CA THR A 386 -17.02 -4.70 -25.22
C THR A 386 -18.31 -5.44 -25.52
N ASP A 387 -18.21 -6.49 -26.36
CA ASP A 387 -19.31 -7.43 -26.65
C ASP A 387 -19.61 -8.38 -25.48
N GLU A 388 -18.79 -8.34 -24.44
CA GLU A 388 -18.90 -9.18 -23.24
C GLU A 388 -19.50 -8.36 -22.09
N ASP A 389 -20.36 -8.99 -21.30
CA ASP A 389 -20.94 -8.38 -20.10
C ASP A 389 -19.82 -7.97 -19.11
N PRO A 390 -19.81 -6.71 -18.63
CA PRO A 390 -18.76 -6.22 -17.73
C PRO A 390 -18.60 -7.01 -16.42
N GLU A 391 -19.69 -7.58 -15.89
CA GLU A 391 -19.64 -8.39 -14.67
C GLU A 391 -19.05 -9.77 -14.94
N GLU A 392 -19.40 -10.39 -16.06
CA GLU A 392 -18.75 -11.64 -16.51
C GLU A 392 -17.26 -11.44 -16.75
N ARG A 393 -16.88 -10.29 -17.33
CA ARG A 393 -15.49 -9.91 -17.56
C ARG A 393 -14.71 -9.83 -16.25
N ALA A 394 -15.24 -9.12 -15.26
CA ALA A 394 -14.63 -9.00 -13.93
C ALA A 394 -14.48 -10.38 -13.26
N LYS A 395 -15.52 -11.23 -13.29
CA LYS A 395 -15.46 -12.59 -12.75
C LYS A 395 -14.37 -13.44 -13.40
N LYS A 396 -14.21 -13.36 -14.73
CA LYS A 396 -13.13 -14.08 -15.44
C LYS A 396 -11.76 -13.63 -14.96
N ILE A 397 -11.54 -12.31 -14.83
CA ILE A 397 -10.29 -11.74 -14.32
C ILE A 397 -9.97 -12.27 -12.91
N VAL A 398 -10.95 -12.23 -11.99
CA VAL A 398 -10.77 -12.74 -10.62
C VAL A 398 -10.40 -14.22 -10.64
N ASN A 399 -11.08 -15.04 -11.44
CA ASN A 399 -10.80 -16.47 -11.53
C ASN A 399 -9.40 -16.77 -12.10
N PHE A 400 -8.96 -16.06 -13.14
CA PHE A 400 -7.60 -16.20 -13.66
C PHE A 400 -6.53 -15.76 -12.63
N SER A 401 -6.80 -14.68 -11.90
CA SER A 401 -5.91 -14.22 -10.81
C SER A 401 -5.81 -15.28 -9.71
N ARG A 402 -6.94 -15.84 -9.24
CA ARG A 402 -6.98 -16.91 -8.23
C ARG A 402 -6.13 -18.10 -8.62
N GLN A 403 -6.28 -18.60 -9.85
CA GLN A 403 -5.54 -19.78 -10.34
C GLN A 403 -4.02 -19.60 -10.33
N ARG A 404 -3.53 -18.35 -10.45
CA ARG A 404 -2.09 -18.06 -10.54
C ARG A 404 -1.47 -17.60 -9.24
N TYR A 405 -2.21 -16.81 -8.46
CA TYR A 405 -1.65 -16.05 -7.35
C TYR A 405 -2.24 -16.44 -5.99
N ALA A 406 -3.34 -17.19 -5.94
CA ALA A 406 -3.96 -17.59 -4.68
C ALA A 406 -3.79 -19.09 -4.40
N LYS A 407 -4.06 -19.48 -3.16
CA LYS A 407 -4.17 -20.88 -2.76
C LYS A 407 -5.53 -21.12 -2.10
N PRO A 408 -6.10 -22.33 -2.19
CA PRO A 408 -7.30 -22.67 -1.44
C PRO A 408 -7.11 -22.43 0.05
N GLN A 409 -8.12 -21.84 0.70
CA GLN A 409 -8.09 -21.52 2.13
C GLN A 409 -7.71 -22.72 3.01
N ALA A 410 -8.26 -23.91 2.70
CA ALA A 410 -8.03 -25.12 3.47
C ALA A 410 -6.54 -25.48 3.56
N ASP A 411 -5.82 -25.41 2.45
CA ASP A 411 -4.38 -25.71 2.37
C ASP A 411 -3.54 -24.70 3.17
N VAL A 412 -3.96 -23.43 3.15
CA VAL A 412 -3.29 -22.36 3.90
C VAL A 412 -3.51 -22.55 5.40
N GLU A 413 -4.74 -22.81 5.82
CA GLU A 413 -5.07 -23.01 7.22
C GLU A 413 -4.42 -24.27 7.79
N GLU A 414 -4.30 -25.35 7.02
CA GLU A 414 -3.59 -26.55 7.44
C GLU A 414 -2.11 -26.24 7.73
N LYS A 415 -1.46 -25.49 6.84
CA LYS A 415 -0.05 -25.08 7.02
C LYS A 415 0.13 -24.19 8.25
N ILE A 416 -0.75 -23.21 8.45
CA ILE A 416 -0.72 -22.34 9.64
C ILE A 416 -0.97 -23.16 10.91
N LYS A 417 -1.96 -24.07 10.90
CA LYS A 417 -2.22 -24.98 12.03
C LYS A 417 -1.02 -25.87 12.33
N ARG A 418 -0.28 -26.36 11.33
CA ARG A 418 0.94 -27.16 11.53
C ARG A 418 2.08 -26.32 12.12
N TRP A 419 2.25 -25.10 11.62
CA TRP A 419 3.22 -24.14 12.15
C TRP A 419 2.94 -23.84 13.63
N SER A 420 1.67 -23.66 13.99
CA SER A 420 1.23 -23.55 15.39
C SER A 420 1.29 -24.88 16.15
N ARG A 421 0.97 -26.05 15.61
CA ARG A 421 1.00 -27.32 16.39
C ARG A 421 2.40 -27.79 16.78
N SER A 422 3.43 -27.38 16.04
CA SER A 422 4.82 -27.50 16.51
C SER A 422 5.04 -26.91 17.92
N GLU A 423 4.08 -26.10 18.43
CA GLU A 423 3.99 -25.51 19.77
C GLU A 423 3.56 -26.47 20.89
N HIS A 424 2.76 -27.52 20.63
CA HIS A 424 2.13 -28.30 21.71
C HIS A 424 2.74 -29.69 21.94
N GLU A 425 3.20 -30.36 20.88
CA GLU A 425 3.79 -31.71 21.01
C GLU A 425 5.15 -31.69 21.72
N LYS A 426 5.90 -30.59 21.65
CA LYS A 426 7.15 -30.42 22.41
C LYS A 426 6.90 -30.26 23.92
N LYS A 427 5.94 -29.42 24.32
CA LYS A 427 5.56 -29.24 25.73
C LYS A 427 4.87 -30.48 26.32
N GLY A 428 4.17 -31.27 25.52
CA GLY A 428 3.55 -32.53 25.94
C GLY A 428 4.55 -33.66 26.20
N LYS A 429 5.60 -33.78 25.39
CA LYS A 429 6.66 -34.78 25.59
C LYS A 429 7.56 -34.50 26.78
N GLU A 430 7.88 -33.23 27.07
CA GLU A 430 8.67 -32.87 28.26
C GLU A 430 7.93 -33.08 29.58
N LYS A 431 6.59 -32.93 29.61
CA LYS A 431 5.78 -33.22 30.81
C LYS A 431 5.46 -34.71 31.00
N GLY A 432 5.59 -35.53 29.95
CA GLY A 432 5.38 -36.98 30.00
C GLY A 432 6.62 -37.80 30.39
N GLY A 433 7.82 -37.23 30.30
CA GLY A 433 9.10 -37.92 30.54
C GLY A 433 9.60 -37.93 31.99
N HIS A 434 8.78 -37.56 32.97
CA HIS A 434 9.14 -37.59 34.41
C HIS A 434 8.22 -38.51 35.24
N LYS A 435 7.55 -39.46 34.58
CA LYS A 435 6.89 -40.59 35.24
C LYS A 435 7.32 -41.89 34.57
N SER A 436 8.51 -42.35 34.88
CA SER A 436 8.93 -43.76 34.78
C SER A 436 10.09 -43.98 35.73
#